data_AF-A0A199UR37-F1
#
_entry.id   AF-A0A199UR37-F1
#
_cell.length_a   1.000
_cell.length_b   1.000
_cell.length_c   1.000
_cell.angle_alpha   90.00
_cell.angle_beta   90.00
_cell.angle_gamma   90.00
#
_symmetry.space_group_name_H-M   'P 1'
#
loop_
_entity.id
_entity.type
_entity.pdbx_description
1 polymer ?
#
loop_
_entity_poly.entity_id
_entity_poly.type
_entity_poly.pdbx_seq_one_letter_code
_entity_poly.pdbx_strand_id
1 'polypeptide(L)' 'MAKLFWLEAVLPLGIIAGMLCVMGNAQYYIHRAAHGRPKHVGNDVWDVAMERRDKKLMEEYSSAGN' A
#
# COMPACT_ATOMS: atom_id res chain seq x y z
N MET A 1 -24.81 36.81 0.78
CA MET A 1 -24.53 35.52 0.12
C MET A 1 -23.10 35.55 -0.40
N ALA A 2 -22.22 34.67 0.08
CA ALA A 2 -20.83 34.63 -0.38
C ALA A 2 -20.77 34.15 -1.83
N LYS A 3 -20.08 34.89 -2.70
CA LYS A 3 -19.84 34.52 -4.09
C LYS A 3 -18.66 33.51 -4.15
N LEU A 4 -18.96 32.22 -4.27
CA LEU A 4 -17.97 31.12 -4.31
C LEU A 4 -17.38 30.89 -5.71
N PHE A 5 -17.14 31.94 -6.49
CA PHE A 5 -16.66 31.82 -7.89
C PHE A 5 -15.31 31.10 -8.00
N TRP A 6 -14.47 31.17 -6.97
CA TRP A 6 -13.18 30.47 -6.92
C TRP A 6 -13.33 28.93 -6.82
N LEU A 7 -14.47 28.45 -6.32
CA LEU A 7 -14.75 27.03 -6.11
C LEU A 7 -14.94 26.29 -7.45
N GLU A 8 -15.43 26.99 -8.49
CA GLU A 8 -15.49 26.46 -9.85
C GLU A 8 -14.09 26.14 -10.42
N ALA A 9 -13.08 26.95 -10.08
CA ALA A 9 -11.69 26.72 -10.49
C ALA A 9 -10.99 25.64 -9.63
N VAL A 10 -11.37 25.49 -8.36
CA VAL A 10 -10.82 24.48 -7.45
C VAL A 10 -11.42 23.09 -7.70
N LEU A 11 -12.64 23.00 -8.25
CA LEU A 11 -13.29 21.71 -8.50
C LEU A 11 -12.48 20.80 -9.45
N PRO A 12 -11.96 21.25 -10.61
CA PRO A 12 -11.05 20.46 -11.44
C PRO A 12 -9.77 20.05 -10.71
N LEU A 13 -9.19 20.95 -9.91
CA LEU A 13 -7.99 20.64 -9.11
C LEU A 13 -8.28 19.58 -8.04
N GLY A 14 -9.46 19.63 -7.42
CA GLY A 14 -9.92 18.64 -6.45
C GLY A 14 -10.10 17.25 -7.06
N ILE A 15 -10.58 17.17 -8.31
CA ILE A 15 -10.65 15.90 -9.05
C ILE A 15 -9.26 15.33 -9.28
N ILE A 16 -8.30 16.16 -9.72
CA ILE A 16 -6.91 15.73 -9.93
C ILE A 16 -6.30 15.22 -8.61
N ALA A 17 -6.47 15.96 -7.51
CA ALA A 17 -6.01 15.53 -6.19
C ALA A 17 -6.67 14.20 -5.76
N GLY A 18 -7.97 14.05 -6.00
CA GLY A 18 -8.69 12.81 -5.75
C GLY A 18 -8.11 11.62 -6.52
N MET A 19 -7.78 11.81 -7.81
CA MET A 19 -7.18 10.77 -8.63
C MET A 19 -5.76 10.40 -8.17
N LEU A 20 -4.96 11.36 -7.70
CA LEU A 20 -3.66 11.08 -7.08
C LEU A 20 -3.82 10.26 -5.78
N CYS A 21 -4.81 10.58 -4.95
CA CYS A 21 -5.13 9.80 -3.77
C CYS A 21 -5.55 8.37 -4.12
N VAL A 22 -6.39 8.19 -5.15
CA VAL A 22 -6.80 6.86 -5.61
C VAL A 22 -5.60 6.05 -6.10
N MET A 23 -4.70 6.66 -6.87
CA MET A 23 -3.48 6.01 -7.37
C MET A 23 -2.60 5.49 -6.23
N GLY A 24 -2.37 6.30 -5.18
CA GLY A 24 -1.61 5.91 -3.99
C GLY A 24 -2.27 4.79 -3.20
N ASN A 25 -3.57 4.90 -2.96
CA ASN A 25 -4.30 3.91 -2.17
C ASN A 25 -4.50 2.59 -2.92
N ALA A 26 -4.77 2.62 -4.22
CA ALA A 26 -4.98 1.41 -5.01
C ALA A 26 -3.79 0.45 -4.91
N GLN A 27 -2.56 0.94 -5.15
CA GLN A 27 -1.35 0.12 -5.01
C GLN A 27 -1.13 -0.36 -3.57
N TYR A 28 -1.45 0.46 -2.56
CA TYR A 28 -1.31 0.10 -1.15
C TYR A 28 -2.22 -1.07 -0.77
N TYR A 29 -3.51 -0.98 -1.12
CA TYR A 29 -4.49 -2.02 -0.80
C TYR A 29 -4.21 -3.32 -1.56
N ILE A 30 -3.80 -3.23 -2.84
CA ILE A 30 -3.42 -4.41 -3.63
C ILE A 30 -2.20 -5.11 -3.02
N HIS A 31 -1.14 -4.36 -2.66
CA HIS A 31 0.04 -4.96 -2.03
C HIS A 31 -0.30 -5.63 -0.70
N ARG A 32 -1.10 -4.94 0.13
CA ARG A 32 -1.52 -5.45 1.43
C ARG A 32 -2.37 -6.72 1.30
N ALA A 33 -3.24 -6.81 0.29
CA ALA A 33 -4.03 -8.00 0.02
C ALA A 33 -3.15 -9.19 -0.44
N ALA A 34 -2.15 -8.94 -1.30
CA ALA A 34 -1.29 -9.99 -1.84
C ALA A 34 -0.29 -10.56 -0.82
N HIS A 35 0.27 -9.73 0.07
CA HIS A 35 1.33 -10.13 1.01
C HIS A 35 0.84 -10.22 2.47
N GLY A 36 -0.42 -9.90 2.75
CA GLY A 36 -0.98 -9.84 4.11
C GLY A 36 -0.48 -8.66 4.97
N ARG A 37 0.50 -7.88 4.48
CA ARG A 37 1.12 -6.75 5.19
C ARG A 37 1.38 -5.54 4.28
N PRO A 38 1.42 -4.31 4.83
CA PRO A 38 1.87 -3.12 4.11
C PRO A 38 3.27 -3.30 3.51
N LYS A 39 3.55 -2.63 2.39
CA LYS A 39 4.87 -2.65 1.77
C LYS A 39 5.91 -1.99 2.68
N HIS A 40 7.01 -2.69 2.96
CA HIS A 40 8.13 -2.11 3.69
C HIS A 40 8.95 -1.19 2.77
N VAL A 41 9.22 0.03 3.24
CA VAL A 41 10.00 1.03 2.50
C VAL A 41 11.45 0.95 2.98
N GLY A 42 12.40 0.91 2.04
CA GLY A 42 13.82 0.81 2.40
C GLY A 42 14.29 -0.60 2.74
N ASN A 43 13.59 -1.63 2.23
CA ASN A 43 13.91 -3.04 2.45
C ASN A 43 15.33 -3.36 1.93
N ASP A 44 16.25 -3.60 2.86
CA ASP A 44 17.64 -3.86 2.53
C ASP A 44 17.91 -5.37 2.32
N VAL A 45 19.17 -5.73 2.05
CA VAL A 45 19.55 -7.12 1.78
C VAL A 45 19.32 -8.01 3.00
N TRP A 46 19.46 -7.46 4.22
CA TRP A 46 19.21 -8.17 5.46
C TRP A 46 17.72 -8.49 5.61
N ASP A 47 16.84 -7.52 5.35
CA ASP A 47 15.39 -7.72 5.44
C ASP A 47 14.90 -8.78 4.45
N VAL A 48 15.42 -8.77 3.21
CA VAL A 48 15.10 -9.81 2.21
C VAL A 48 15.55 -11.19 2.68
N ALA A 49 16.75 -11.30 3.27
CA ALA A 49 17.27 -12.57 3.77
C ALA A 49 16.43 -13.09 4.95
N MET A 50 16.02 -12.22 5.86
CA MET A 50 15.15 -12.55 6.98
C MET A 50 13.74 -12.95 6.52
N GLU A 51 13.14 -12.23 5.58
CA GLU A 51 11.80 -12.59 5.05
C GLU A 51 11.80 -13.98 4.41
N ARG A 52 12.84 -14.33 3.64
CA ARG A 52 12.98 -15.67 3.04
C ARG A 52 13.16 -16.76 4.10
N ARG A 53 13.97 -16.48 5.13
CA ARG A 53 14.18 -17.39 6.26
C ARG A 53 12.87 -17.65 6.99
N ASP A 54 12.15 -16.59 7.36
CA ASP A 54 10.93 -16.70 8.17
C ASP A 54 9.81 -17.40 7.39
N LYS A 55 9.71 -17.15 6.08
CA LYS A 55 8.80 -17.90 5.20
C LYS A 55 9.09 -19.40 5.23
N LYS A 56 10.36 -19.80 5.10
CA LYS A 56 10.75 -21.22 5.13
C LYS A 56 10.44 -21.87 6.49
N LEU A 57 10.73 -21.18 7.59
CA LEU A 57 10.41 -21.68 8.93
C LEU A 57 8.90 -21.88 9.13
N MET A 58 8.07 -20.97 8.61
CA MET A 58 6.62 -21.09 8.70
C MET A 58 6.08 -22.26 7.85
N GLU A 59 6.65 -22.48 6.67
CA GLU A 59 6.32 -23.63 5.82
C GLU A 59 6.69 -24.95 6.51
N GLU A 60 7.89 -25.05 7.08
CA GLU A 60 8.33 -26.22 7.84
C GLU A 60 7.43 -26.49 9.04
N TYR A 61 7.13 -25.45 9.85
CA TYR A 61 6.21 -25.58 11.00
C TYR A 61 4.81 -26.03 10.57
N SER A 62 4.28 -25.44 9.49
CA SER A 62 2.96 -25.79 8.96
C SER A 62 2.91 -27.22 8.41
N SER A 63 4.03 -27.73 7.87
CA SER A 63 4.15 -29.11 7.40
C SER A 63 4.33 -30.14 8.51
N ALA A 64 4.94 -29.75 9.64
CA ALA A 64 5.20 -30.64 10.78
C ALA A 64 4.02 -30.75 11.76
N GLY A 65 3.00 -29.89 11.61
CA GLY A 65 1.77 -29.89 12.42
C GLY A 65 0.63 -30.77 11.91
N ASN A 66 0.87 -31.57 10.86
CA ASN A 66 0.00 -32.63 10.34
C ASN A 66 0.61 -34.01 10.62
#